data_AF-X1H6A9-F1
#
_entry.id   AF-X1H6A9-F1
#
_cell.length_a   1.000
_cell.length_b   1.000
_cell.length_c   1.000
_cell.angle_alpha   90.00
_cell.angle_beta   90.00
_cell.angle_gamma   90.00
#
_symmetry.space_group_name_H-M   'P 1'
#
loop_
_entity.id
_entity.type
_entity.pdbx_description
1 polymer ?
#
loop_
_entity_poly.entity_id
_entity_poly.type
_entity_poly.pdbx_seq_one_letter_code
_entity_poly.pdbx_strand_id
1 'polypeptide(L)'
;MLKHIAESIRNNQNILEKREINPIVQYIDAESFKSTRVFSDIGEDAAALKNDDKYILVTIDRIKTTFIENFPFGAGFSSILVSVDDIYACGGIPLAASIIISVKEPDICKELLEGISEGSQKFKVPIIRGHTNVHGKYYELSSTMIGEKEYLSKPT
;
A
#
# COMPACT_ATOMS: atom_id res chain seq x y z
N MET A 1 -2.16 -10.76 -31.89
CA MET A 1 -1.64 -11.02 -30.53
C MET A 1 -1.54 -9.75 -29.69
N LEU A 2 -0.66 -8.78 -30.00
CA LEU A 2 -0.51 -7.56 -29.18
C LEU A 2 -1.80 -6.71 -29.06
N LYS A 3 -2.57 -6.54 -30.15
CA LYS A 3 -3.86 -5.83 -30.11
C LYS A 3 -4.85 -6.48 -29.13
N HIS A 4 -4.94 -7.80 -29.16
CA HIS A 4 -5.80 -8.57 -28.26
C HIS A 4 -5.37 -8.44 -26.79
N ILE A 5 -4.06 -8.46 -26.50
CA ILE A 5 -3.55 -8.22 -25.14
C ILE A 5 -3.89 -6.79 -24.69
N ALA A 6 -3.66 -5.79 -25.54
CA ALA A 6 -3.97 -4.40 -25.23
C ALA A 6 -5.48 -4.20 -24.98
N GLU A 7 -6.35 -4.83 -25.76
CA GLU A 7 -7.80 -4.83 -25.55
C GLU A 7 -8.20 -5.53 -24.25
N SER A 8 -7.58 -6.68 -23.96
CA SER A 8 -7.84 -7.42 -22.72
C SER A 8 -7.44 -6.64 -21.47
N ILE A 9 -6.30 -5.96 -21.49
CA ILE A 9 -5.86 -5.08 -20.40
C ILE A 9 -6.81 -3.87 -20.28
N ARG A 10 -7.15 -3.22 -21.40
CA ARG A 10 -8.03 -2.05 -21.40
C ARG A 10 -9.43 -2.34 -20.86
N ASN A 11 -9.94 -3.55 -21.13
CA ASN A 11 -11.26 -4.00 -20.68
C ASN A 11 -11.20 -4.79 -19.37
N ASN A 12 -10.05 -4.87 -18.70
CA ASN A 12 -9.93 -5.56 -17.43
C ASN A 12 -10.70 -4.79 -16.35
N GLN A 13 -11.62 -5.49 -15.69
CA GLN A 13 -12.48 -4.89 -14.67
C GLN A 13 -11.68 -4.18 -13.55
N ASN A 14 -10.56 -4.77 -13.11
CA ASN A 14 -9.72 -4.18 -12.05
C ASN A 14 -9.05 -2.86 -12.45
N ILE A 15 -8.88 -2.62 -13.76
CA ILE A 15 -8.34 -1.37 -14.30
C ILE A 15 -9.47 -0.36 -14.49
N LEU A 16 -10.63 -0.82 -14.96
CA LEU A 16 -11.80 0.03 -15.16
C LEU A 16 -12.34 0.59 -13.84
N GLU A 17 -12.39 -0.21 -12.77
CA GLU A 17 -12.83 0.20 -11.43
C GLU A 17 -11.99 1.36 -10.86
N LYS A 18 -10.71 1.49 -11.25
CA LYS A 18 -9.88 2.64 -10.83
C LYS A 18 -10.42 3.98 -11.34
N ARG A 19 -11.23 3.99 -12.41
CA ARG A 19 -11.89 5.22 -12.90
C ARG A 19 -13.00 5.69 -11.98
N GLU A 20 -13.68 4.77 -11.29
CA GLU A 20 -14.78 5.07 -10.37
C GLU A 20 -14.29 5.72 -9.07
N ILE A 21 -12.99 5.62 -8.77
CA ILE A 21 -12.34 6.26 -7.61
C ILE A 21 -12.25 7.78 -7.79
N ASN A 22 -12.30 8.28 -9.03
CA ASN A 22 -12.03 9.67 -9.37
C ASN A 22 -12.91 10.70 -8.61
N PRO A 23 -14.24 10.52 -8.45
CA PRO A 23 -15.06 11.47 -7.69
C PRO A 23 -14.73 11.52 -6.20
N ILE A 24 -14.37 10.39 -5.59
CA ILE A 24 -13.98 10.31 -4.17
C ILE A 24 -12.67 11.07 -3.96
N VAL A 25 -11.70 10.81 -4.85
CA VAL A 25 -10.40 11.49 -4.86
C VAL A 25 -10.56 13.00 -5.04
N GLN A 26 -11.39 13.44 -5.99
CA GLN A 26 -11.65 14.86 -6.22
C GLN A 26 -12.29 15.53 -5.02
N TYR A 27 -13.25 14.87 -4.35
CA TYR A 27 -13.87 15.43 -3.15
C TYR A 27 -12.86 15.58 -2.01
N ILE A 28 -12.05 14.55 -1.75
CA ILE A 28 -10.99 14.63 -0.73
C ILE A 28 -9.98 15.71 -1.10
N ASP A 29 -9.59 15.81 -2.37
CA ASP A 29 -8.67 16.84 -2.82
C ASP A 29 -9.24 18.25 -2.65
N ALA A 30 -10.52 18.47 -2.93
CA ALA A 30 -11.14 19.78 -2.79
C ALA A 30 -11.33 20.19 -1.32
N GLU A 31 -11.76 19.25 -0.47
CA GLU A 31 -12.30 19.59 0.85
C GLU A 31 -11.35 19.27 2.02
N SER A 32 -10.31 18.47 1.81
CA SER A 32 -9.33 18.18 2.88
C SER A 32 -8.39 19.36 3.16
N PHE A 33 -7.94 19.47 4.41
CA PHE A 33 -6.98 20.49 4.80
C PHE A 33 -5.68 20.37 4.01
N LYS A 34 -5.22 21.49 3.43
CA LYS A 34 -3.99 21.57 2.64
C LYS A 34 -2.81 22.06 3.44
N SER A 35 -1.70 21.34 3.36
CA SER A 35 -0.42 21.75 3.96
C SER A 35 0.63 21.92 2.87
N THR A 36 1.38 23.02 2.94
CA THR A 36 2.52 23.29 2.05
C THR A 36 3.70 22.33 2.24
N ARG A 37 3.63 21.45 3.25
CA ARG A 37 4.64 20.40 3.46
C ARG A 37 4.36 19.14 2.66
N VAL A 38 3.17 18.97 2.08
CA VAL A 38 2.82 17.79 1.28
C VAL A 38 3.08 18.11 -0.19
N PHE A 39 3.85 17.26 -0.88
CA PHE A 39 4.29 17.46 -2.26
C PHE A 39 3.68 16.48 -3.27
N SER A 40 2.88 15.52 -2.80
CA SER A 40 2.27 14.49 -3.65
C SER A 40 0.85 14.88 -4.08
N ASP A 41 0.53 14.57 -5.32
CA ASP A 41 -0.85 14.58 -5.82
C ASP A 41 -1.57 13.27 -5.45
N ILE A 42 -2.90 13.28 -5.44
CA ILE A 42 -3.67 12.08 -5.17
C ILE A 42 -3.56 11.10 -6.35
N GLY A 43 -3.01 9.91 -6.08
CA GLY A 43 -2.84 8.84 -7.07
C GLY A 43 -1.38 8.51 -7.41
N GLU A 44 -0.41 9.15 -6.76
CA GLU A 44 0.99 8.70 -6.75
C GLU A 44 1.18 7.45 -5.86
N ASP A 45 2.23 6.67 -6.13
CA ASP A 45 2.55 5.43 -5.40
C ASP A 45 2.84 5.70 -3.91
N ALA A 46 3.35 6.88 -3.55
CA ALA A 46 3.46 7.31 -2.16
C ALA A 46 3.30 8.83 -2.02
N ALA A 47 2.72 9.25 -0.90
CA ALA A 47 2.66 10.65 -0.54
C ALA A 47 4.00 11.13 0.04
N ALA A 48 4.47 12.31 -0.37
CA ALA A 48 5.73 12.88 0.10
C ALA A 48 5.49 14.10 1.02
N LEU A 49 6.03 14.04 2.24
CA LEU A 49 5.99 15.11 3.22
C LEU A 49 7.40 15.65 3.45
N LYS A 50 7.61 16.96 3.29
CA LYS A 50 8.88 17.60 3.64
C LYS A 50 9.11 17.60 5.14
N ASN A 51 10.28 17.12 5.52
CA ASN A 51 10.79 17.12 6.87
C ASN A 51 12.28 17.49 6.86
N ASP A 52 12.58 18.75 7.18
CA ASP A 52 13.94 19.32 7.16
C ASP A 52 14.70 19.11 5.85
N ASP A 53 15.71 18.24 5.87
CA ASP A 53 16.58 17.84 4.77
C ASP A 53 16.18 16.49 4.13
N LYS A 54 14.99 15.99 4.45
CA LYS A 54 14.42 14.77 3.88
C LYS A 54 12.96 14.94 3.47
N TYR A 55 12.50 13.96 2.71
CA TYR A 55 11.10 13.64 2.53
C TYR A 55 10.75 12.41 3.35
N ILE A 56 9.66 12.48 4.09
CA ILE A 56 8.96 11.30 4.60
C ILE A 56 7.98 10.84 3.52
N LEU A 57 8.06 9.57 3.17
CA LEU A 57 7.16 8.95 2.22
C LEU A 57 6.12 8.11 2.97
N VAL A 58 4.88 8.13 2.50
CA VAL A 58 3.78 7.34 3.08
C VAL A 58 2.97 6.70 1.97
N THR A 59 2.84 5.38 1.97
CA THR A 59 1.91 4.65 1.09
C THR A 59 0.93 3.82 1.91
N ILE A 60 -0.21 3.50 1.32
CA ILE A 60 -1.21 2.60 1.89
C ILE A 60 -1.82 1.72 0.82
N ASP A 61 -1.79 0.41 1.06
CA ASP A 61 -2.38 -0.58 0.17
C ASP A 61 -3.39 -1.45 0.89
N ARG A 62 -4.46 -1.79 0.18
CA ARG A 62 -5.40 -2.84 0.59
C ARG A 62 -5.23 -4.05 -0.32
N ILE A 63 -5.08 -5.21 0.30
CA ILE A 63 -5.08 -6.49 -0.39
C ILE A 63 -6.52 -6.92 -0.70
N LYS A 64 -6.75 -7.38 -1.92
CA LYS A 64 -8.06 -7.86 -2.36
C LYS A 64 -8.51 -9.03 -1.51
N THR A 65 -9.75 -8.96 -1.02
CA THR A 65 -10.38 -10.00 -0.19
C THR A 65 -10.32 -11.38 -0.87
N THR A 66 -10.58 -11.46 -2.18
CA THR A 66 -10.48 -12.73 -2.92
C THR A 66 -9.05 -13.29 -2.98
N PHE A 67 -8.01 -12.44 -2.92
CA PHE A 67 -6.63 -12.91 -2.86
C PHE A 67 -6.30 -13.45 -1.46
N ILE A 68 -6.83 -12.82 -0.41
CA ILE A 68 -6.74 -13.33 0.96
C ILE A 68 -7.40 -14.71 1.08
N GLU A 69 -8.59 -14.87 0.52
CA GLU A 69 -9.37 -16.12 0.59
C GLU A 69 -8.69 -17.28 -0.16
N ASN A 70 -8.10 -17.01 -1.33
CA ASN A 70 -7.53 -18.06 -2.18
C ASN A 70 -6.04 -18.35 -1.88
N PHE A 71 -5.29 -17.34 -1.42
CA PHE A 71 -3.84 -17.45 -1.18
C PHE A 71 -3.42 -16.69 0.08
N PRO A 72 -3.83 -17.12 1.29
CA PRO A 72 -3.62 -16.37 2.53
C PRO A 72 -2.15 -15.99 2.78
N PHE A 73 -1.23 -16.95 2.71
CA PHE A 73 0.20 -16.66 2.87
C PHE A 73 0.70 -15.63 1.84
N GLY A 74 0.33 -15.82 0.57
CA GLY A 74 0.70 -14.91 -0.53
C GLY A 74 0.13 -13.51 -0.33
N ALA A 75 -1.10 -13.39 0.15
CA ALA A 75 -1.74 -12.13 0.49
C ALA A 75 -1.03 -11.43 1.66
N GLY A 76 -0.67 -12.19 2.70
CA GLY A 76 0.11 -11.70 3.83
C GLY A 76 1.46 -11.14 3.39
N PHE A 77 2.23 -11.92 2.63
CA PHE A 77 3.53 -11.48 2.08
C PHE A 77 3.38 -10.27 1.18
N SER A 78 2.37 -10.26 0.31
CA SER A 78 2.13 -9.18 -0.64
C SER A 78 1.78 -7.88 0.05
N SER A 79 1.12 -7.91 1.21
CA SER A 79 0.84 -6.70 1.99
C SER A 79 2.09 -5.94 2.40
N ILE A 80 3.23 -6.61 2.61
CA ILE A 80 4.50 -5.92 2.83
C ILE A 80 5.16 -5.56 1.49
N LEU A 81 5.18 -6.49 0.53
CA LEU A 81 5.88 -6.30 -0.75
C LEU A 81 5.40 -5.05 -1.51
N VAL A 82 4.08 -4.88 -1.67
CA VAL A 82 3.55 -3.81 -2.53
C VAL A 82 3.92 -2.43 -2.00
N SER A 83 3.76 -2.22 -0.69
CA SER A 83 4.10 -0.94 -0.07
C SER A 83 5.61 -0.70 0.00
N VAL A 84 6.43 -1.77 0.04
CA VAL A 84 7.89 -1.65 -0.14
C VAL A 84 8.23 -1.19 -1.55
N ASP A 85 7.57 -1.76 -2.56
CA ASP A 85 7.76 -1.43 -3.98
C ASP A 85 7.44 0.04 -4.25
N ASP A 86 6.30 0.53 -3.75
CA ASP A 86 5.89 1.94 -3.85
C ASP A 86 6.95 2.91 -3.29
N ILE A 87 7.45 2.64 -2.08
CA ILE A 87 8.46 3.49 -1.45
C ILE A 87 9.75 3.52 -2.28
N TYR A 88 10.18 2.37 -2.81
CA TYR A 88 11.34 2.29 -3.68
C TYR A 88 11.09 2.96 -5.04
N ALA A 89 9.89 2.86 -5.61
CA ALA A 89 9.51 3.52 -6.85
C ALA A 89 9.61 5.05 -6.73
N CYS A 90 9.31 5.61 -5.56
CA CYS A 90 9.52 7.02 -5.25
C CYS A 90 10.99 7.38 -4.95
N GLY A 91 11.90 6.40 -4.96
CA GLY A 91 13.33 6.56 -4.67
C GLY A 91 13.65 6.72 -3.18
N GLY A 92 12.76 6.25 -2.30
CA GLY A 92 13.00 6.23 -0.85
C GLY A 92 13.46 4.89 -0.34
N ILE A 93 13.68 4.84 0.97
CA ILE A 93 14.04 3.65 1.74
C ILE A 93 12.91 3.36 2.74
N PRO A 94 12.33 2.14 2.72
CA PRO A 94 11.33 1.73 3.70
C PRO A 94 11.87 1.77 5.13
N LEU A 95 11.08 2.28 6.07
CA LEU A 95 11.46 2.39 7.48
C LEU A 95 10.62 1.50 8.39
N ALA A 96 9.29 1.52 8.24
CA ALA A 96 8.39 0.75 9.09
C ALA A 96 7.00 0.60 8.46
N ALA A 97 6.29 -0.45 8.87
CA ALA A 97 4.93 -0.73 8.44
C ALA A 97 3.95 -0.71 9.62
N SER A 98 2.68 -0.43 9.33
CA SER A 98 1.56 -0.72 10.21
C SER A 98 0.47 -1.49 9.45
N ILE A 99 -0.29 -2.34 10.14
CA ILE A 99 -1.22 -3.27 9.49
C ILE A 99 -2.61 -3.22 10.12
N ILE A 100 -3.65 -3.23 9.29
CA ILE A 100 -5.02 -3.54 9.70
C ILE A 100 -5.34 -4.94 9.19
N ILE A 101 -5.83 -5.81 10.08
CA ILE A 101 -6.22 -7.17 9.75
C ILE A 101 -7.60 -7.49 10.34
N SER A 102 -8.51 -7.98 9.50
CA SER A 102 -9.79 -8.54 9.89
C SER A 102 -9.89 -9.95 9.32
N VAL A 103 -10.21 -10.93 10.18
CA VAL A 103 -10.27 -12.35 9.81
C VAL A 103 -11.52 -12.99 10.38
N LYS A 104 -12.01 -14.03 9.70
CA LYS A 104 -13.14 -14.87 10.16
C LYS A 104 -12.65 -16.18 10.76
N GLU A 105 -11.69 -16.82 10.08
CA GLU A 105 -11.19 -18.14 10.43
C GLU A 105 -9.76 -18.08 10.98
N PRO A 106 -9.47 -18.78 12.09
CA PRO A 106 -8.13 -18.81 12.69
C PRO A 106 -7.05 -19.36 11.76
N ASP A 107 -7.35 -20.33 10.91
CA ASP A 107 -6.36 -20.97 10.03
C ASP A 107 -5.87 -19.99 8.94
N ILE A 108 -6.79 -19.27 8.29
CA ILE A 108 -6.45 -18.20 7.33
C ILE A 108 -5.67 -17.08 8.04
N CYS A 109 -6.04 -16.74 9.27
CA CYS A 109 -5.30 -15.76 10.07
C CYS A 109 -3.84 -16.18 10.27
N LYS A 110 -3.61 -17.46 10.60
CA LYS A 110 -2.27 -17.99 10.81
C LYS A 110 -1.42 -17.86 9.55
N GLU A 111 -1.91 -18.34 8.41
CA GLU A 111 -1.18 -18.25 7.14
C GLU A 111 -0.91 -16.80 6.70
N LEU A 112 -1.90 -15.91 6.89
CA LEU A 112 -1.73 -14.47 6.67
C LEU A 112 -0.56 -13.92 7.50
N LEU A 113 -0.54 -14.21 8.80
CA LEU A 113 0.49 -13.73 9.73
C LEU A 113 1.88 -14.30 9.39
N GLU A 114 1.94 -15.56 8.94
CA GLU A 114 3.18 -16.17 8.45
C GLU A 114 3.70 -15.44 7.21
N GLY A 115 2.83 -15.15 6.23
CA GLY A 115 3.19 -14.38 5.04
C GLY A 115 3.65 -12.96 5.36
N ILE A 116 2.92 -12.26 6.24
CA ILE A 116 3.27 -10.93 6.74
C ILE A 116 4.67 -10.94 7.38
N SER A 117 4.92 -11.92 8.24
CA SER A 117 6.19 -12.06 8.96
C SER A 117 7.34 -12.36 8.01
N GLU A 118 7.12 -13.22 7.01
CA GLU A 118 8.11 -13.52 5.97
C GLU A 118 8.44 -12.27 5.15
N GLY A 119 7.43 -11.50 4.73
CA GLY A 119 7.62 -10.23 4.02
C GLY A 119 8.43 -9.23 4.85
N SER A 120 8.05 -9.04 6.11
CA SER A 120 8.74 -8.16 7.06
C SER A 120 10.22 -8.54 7.21
N GLN A 121 10.52 -9.83 7.39
CA GLN A 121 11.90 -10.31 7.52
C GLN A 121 12.70 -10.14 6.24
N LYS A 122 12.12 -10.50 5.09
CA LYS A 122 12.78 -10.44 3.79
C LYS A 122 13.16 -9.02 3.40
N PHE A 123 12.25 -8.07 3.59
CA PHE A 123 12.49 -6.67 3.24
C PHE A 123 13.11 -5.86 4.39
N LYS A 124 13.31 -6.48 5.56
CA LYS A 124 13.86 -5.86 6.78
C LYS A 124 13.07 -4.64 7.23
N VAL A 125 11.74 -4.71 7.10
CA VAL A 125 10.82 -3.64 7.50
C VAL A 125 10.05 -4.09 8.74
N PRO A 126 10.26 -3.45 9.91
CA PRO A 126 9.53 -3.79 11.13
C PRO A 126 8.07 -3.38 11.03
N ILE A 127 7.18 -4.21 11.58
CA ILE A 127 5.76 -3.88 11.77
C ILE A 127 5.63 -3.27 13.17
N ILE A 128 5.33 -1.97 13.23
CA ILE A 128 5.42 -1.19 14.47
C ILE A 128 4.06 -0.87 15.09
N ARG A 129 2.98 -0.98 14.32
CA ARG A 129 1.59 -0.70 14.76
C ARG A 129 0.58 -1.53 13.98
N GLY A 130 -0.64 -1.59 14.50
CA GLY A 130 -1.74 -2.18 13.76
C GLY A 130 -3.07 -2.17 14.51
N HIS A 131 -4.10 -2.65 13.83
CA HIS A 131 -5.44 -2.88 14.37
C HIS A 131 -5.95 -4.25 13.92
N THR A 132 -6.63 -4.97 14.81
CA THR A 132 -7.01 -6.36 14.55
C THR A 132 -8.46 -6.62 14.94
N ASN A 133 -9.19 -7.30 14.06
CA ASN A 133 -10.51 -7.88 14.32
C ASN A 133 -10.50 -9.39 14.03
N VAL A 134 -10.47 -10.21 15.07
CA VAL A 134 -10.41 -11.68 14.96
C VAL A 134 -11.79 -12.34 14.78
N HIS A 135 -12.87 -11.56 14.78
CA HIS A 135 -14.24 -12.02 14.57
C HIS A 135 -14.93 -11.17 13.49
N GLY A 136 -14.18 -10.88 12.43
CA GLY A 136 -14.64 -10.07 11.32
C GLY A 136 -15.75 -10.75 10.52
N LYS A 137 -16.63 -9.96 9.91
CA LYS A 137 -17.58 -10.46 8.90
C LYS A 137 -16.93 -10.70 7.55
N TYR A 138 -15.81 -10.03 7.28
CA TYR A 138 -15.06 -10.03 6.02
C TYR A 138 -13.57 -10.13 6.29
N TYR A 139 -12.83 -10.72 5.34
CA TYR A 139 -11.38 -10.69 5.33
C TYR A 139 -10.91 -9.33 4.82
N GLU A 140 -10.09 -8.67 5.63
CA GLU A 140 -9.48 -7.40 5.28
C GLU A 140 -8.01 -7.42 5.69
N LEU A 141 -7.16 -6.94 4.79
CA LEU A 141 -5.76 -6.74 5.05
C LEU A 141 -5.35 -5.46 4.34
N SER A 142 -4.84 -4.50 5.11
CA SER A 142 -4.20 -3.32 4.56
C SER A 142 -2.93 -2.99 5.33
N SER A 143 -1.95 -2.47 4.62
CA SER A 143 -0.67 -2.04 5.15
C SER A 143 -0.48 -0.57 4.86
N THR A 144 0.04 0.16 5.84
CA THR A 144 0.56 1.52 5.64
C THR A 144 2.04 1.48 5.91
N MET A 145 2.84 1.99 4.97
CA MET A 145 4.29 2.01 5.09
C MET A 145 4.79 3.44 5.11
N ILE A 146 5.77 3.67 5.99
CA ILE A 146 6.55 4.90 5.98
C ILE A 146 7.95 4.61 5.45
N GLY A 147 8.48 5.55 4.70
CA GLY A 147 9.86 5.56 4.22
C GLY A 147 10.47 6.94 4.30
N GLU A 148 11.74 7.06 3.95
CA GLU A 148 12.40 8.35 3.81
C GLU A 148 13.22 8.45 2.52
N LYS A 149 13.42 9.69 2.08
CA LYS A 149 14.24 10.03 0.93
C LYS A 149 14.99 11.32 1.21
N GLU A 150 16.31 11.29 1.04
CA GLU A 150 17.16 12.47 1.14
C GLU A 150 16.82 13.51 0.06
N TYR A 151 16.99 14.81 0.36
CA TYR A 151 17.08 15.77 -0.74
C TYR A 151 18.29 15.44 -1.61
N LEU A 152 18.06 15.27 -2.91
CA LEU A 152 19.14 15.45 -3.87
C LEU A 152 19.54 16.92 -3.78
N SER A 153 20.59 17.22 -3.01
CA SER A 153 21.28 18.50 -3.12
C SER A 153 21.66 18.65 -4.58
N LYS A 154 21.26 19.78 -5.22
CA LYS A 154 21.74 20.10 -6.56
C LYS A 154 23.27 19.96 -6.52
N PRO A 155 23.91 19.26 -7.47
CA PRO A 155 25.36 19.31 -7.55
C PRO A 155 25.76 20.78 -7.69
N THR A 156 26.53 21.26 -6.71
CA THR A 156 27.18 22.58 -6.73
C THR A 156 28.15 22.69 -7.87
#